data_AF-A0AAW2VC64-F1
#
_entry.id   AF-A0AAW2VC64-F1
#
_cell.length_a   1.000
_cell.length_b   1.000
_cell.length_c   1.000
_cell.angle_alpha   90.00
_cell.angle_beta   90.00
_cell.angle_gamma   90.00
#
_symmetry.space_group_name_H-M   'P 1'
#
loop_
_entity.id
_entity.type
_entity.pdbx_description
1 polymer ?
#
loop_
_entity_poly.entity_id
_entity_poly.type
_entity_poly.pdbx_seq_one_letter_code
_entity_poly.pdbx_strand_id
1 'polypeptide(L)'
;MIFLYVSCECIQVVEGIEEVLGFGETASKLYATIDLEKARVGRTRLLAHQHSNPRWYESFHIYCAHMASQVVFTVKVDNPIGAELIGRAYLPVAELLAGEEVDRWLEILNDDHKPIHGHSKIHVKLQFYDVTRERCWARGLKSPKFPGVPFTFFPQRKGCRVTLYQDAHVPDNFIPRIPLAGGKYYEPHRCWEDIFDAITNAKHLIYITGWSVYTEITLVRDTRRPKQGGDITLGNYSRKRRTKE
;
A
#
# COMPACT_ATOMS: atom_id res chain seq x y z
N MET A 1 -8.95 -12.54 -4.29
CA MET A 1 -9.12 -11.31 -3.49
C MET A 1 -10.18 -11.58 -2.44
N ILE A 2 -9.88 -11.39 -1.16
CA ILE A 2 -10.91 -11.44 -0.10
C ILE A 2 -11.35 -10.01 0.16
N PHE A 3 -12.63 -9.73 0.00
CA PHE A 3 -13.25 -8.55 0.61
C PHE A 3 -13.54 -8.94 2.06
N LEU A 4 -13.00 -8.17 2.98
CA LEU A 4 -13.14 -8.43 4.40
C LEU A 4 -13.72 -7.19 5.05
N TYR A 5 -14.96 -7.27 5.51
CA TYR A 5 -15.59 -6.26 6.32
C TYR A 5 -15.54 -6.72 7.78
N VAL A 6 -14.67 -6.14 8.60
CA VAL A 6 -14.57 -6.49 10.02
C VAL A 6 -15.28 -5.42 10.83
N SER A 7 -16.54 -5.70 11.16
CA SER A 7 -17.29 -4.95 12.17
C SER A 7 -17.36 -5.78 13.44
N CYS A 8 -16.41 -5.62 14.36
CA CYS A 8 -16.62 -6.18 15.69
C CYS A 8 -17.70 -5.37 16.40
N GLU A 9 -18.72 -6.05 16.89
CA GLU A 9 -19.51 -5.60 18.03
C GLU A 9 -19.26 -6.61 19.16
N CYS A 10 -19.52 -6.24 20.40
CA CYS A 10 -19.40 -6.97 21.67
C CYS A 10 -18.18 -7.89 21.88
N ILE A 11 -17.03 -7.28 22.19
CA ILE A 11 -16.06 -7.92 23.10
C ILE A 11 -16.35 -7.43 24.51
N GLN A 12 -17.14 -8.17 25.30
CA GLN A 12 -17.07 -8.05 26.76
C GLN A 12 -15.65 -8.49 27.15
N VAL A 13 -14.71 -7.53 27.16
CA VAL A 13 -13.46 -7.67 27.89
C VAL A 13 -13.88 -7.55 29.33
N VAL A 14 -13.90 -8.67 30.04
CA VAL A 14 -14.13 -8.65 31.48
C VAL A 14 -12.92 -7.95 32.10
N GLU A 15 -13.21 -6.88 32.84
CA GLU A 15 -12.30 -6.16 33.74
C GLU A 15 -11.51 -7.18 34.57
N GLY A 16 -10.28 -7.49 34.16
CA GLY A 16 -9.51 -8.54 34.82
C GLY A 16 -8.00 -8.47 34.60
N ILE A 17 -7.51 -7.58 33.73
CA ILE A 17 -6.07 -7.40 33.47
C ILE A 17 -5.59 -6.04 34.04
N GLU A 18 -6.50 -5.17 34.46
CA GLU A 18 -6.19 -3.79 34.88
C GLU A 18 -5.60 -3.70 36.30
N GLU A 19 -5.76 -4.72 37.15
CA GLU A 19 -5.30 -4.66 38.55
C GLU A 19 -3.85 -5.13 38.79
N VAL A 20 -3.17 -5.79 37.83
CA VAL A 20 -1.88 -6.44 38.12
C VAL A 20 -0.67 -5.54 37.88
N LEU A 21 -0.78 -4.46 37.08
CA LEU A 21 0.41 -3.74 36.58
C LEU A 21 0.45 -2.22 36.85
N GLY A 22 -0.57 -1.62 37.48
CA GLY A 22 -0.48 -0.22 37.96
C GLY A 22 -0.25 0.85 36.89
N PHE A 23 -0.52 0.58 35.62
CA PHE A 23 -0.51 1.57 34.55
C PHE A 23 -1.95 2.05 34.30
N GLY A 24 -2.17 3.36 34.37
CA GLY A 24 -3.51 3.95 34.25
C GLY A 24 -4.23 3.60 32.94
N GLU A 25 -5.56 3.61 33.01
CA GLU A 25 -6.58 3.28 31.97
C GLU A 25 -6.36 3.89 30.57
N THR A 26 -5.37 4.74 30.36
CA THR A 26 -5.18 5.57 29.16
C THR A 26 -4.09 5.09 28.19
N ALA A 27 -3.27 4.09 28.56
CA ALA A 27 -2.14 3.67 27.74
C ALA A 27 -2.40 2.44 26.85
N SER A 28 -3.36 1.60 27.22
CA SER A 28 -3.63 0.32 26.56
C SER A 28 -4.50 0.52 25.31
N LYS A 29 -4.10 -0.08 24.17
CA LYS A 29 -4.80 0.08 22.90
C LYS A 29 -5.22 -1.24 22.28
N LEU A 30 -6.50 -1.40 22.00
CA LEU A 30 -7.05 -2.62 21.42
C LEU A 30 -6.99 -2.61 19.89
N TYR A 31 -6.64 -3.75 19.29
CA TYR A 31 -6.74 -3.96 17.86
C TYR A 31 -6.96 -5.43 17.49
N ALA A 32 -7.46 -5.65 16.27
CA ALA A 32 -7.60 -6.96 15.69
C ALA A 32 -6.65 -7.12 14.50
N THR A 33 -6.18 -8.35 14.29
CA THR A 33 -5.39 -8.73 13.12
C THR A 33 -6.05 -9.85 12.37
N ILE A 34 -5.84 -9.87 11.06
CA ILE A 34 -6.38 -10.89 10.18
C ILE A 34 -5.20 -11.66 9.59
N ASP A 35 -5.23 -12.97 9.78
CA ASP A 35 -4.22 -13.90 9.34
C ASP A 35 -4.87 -14.96 8.43
N LEU A 36 -4.20 -15.32 7.33
CA LEU A 36 -4.51 -16.52 6.56
C LEU A 36 -3.54 -17.60 7.00
N GLU A 37 -4.03 -18.55 7.79
CA GLU A 37 -3.17 -19.48 8.53
C GLU A 37 -2.17 -18.72 9.40
N LYS A 38 -0.87 -18.72 9.03
CA LYS A 38 0.22 -18.01 9.73
C LYS A 38 0.62 -16.70 9.07
N ALA A 39 0.01 -16.32 7.95
CA ALA A 39 0.39 -15.13 7.18
C ALA A 39 -0.49 -13.93 7.53
N ARG A 40 0.12 -12.88 8.09
CA ARG A 40 -0.55 -11.61 8.40
C ARG A 40 -0.95 -10.88 7.14
N VAL A 41 -2.25 -10.59 7.00
CA VAL A 41 -2.81 -9.92 5.82
C VAL A 41 -3.56 -8.62 6.11
N GLY A 42 -3.91 -8.36 7.37
CA GLY A 42 -4.60 -7.13 7.75
C GLY A 42 -4.47 -6.83 9.24
N ARG A 43 -4.68 -5.55 9.58
CA ARG A 43 -4.73 -5.06 10.97
C ARG A 43 -5.65 -3.86 11.03
N THR A 44 -6.49 -3.79 12.06
CA THR A 44 -7.33 -2.62 12.33
C THR A 44 -6.52 -1.46 12.90
N ARG A 45 -7.12 -0.28 13.01
CA ARG A 45 -6.60 0.81 13.84
C ARG A 45 -6.61 0.41 15.32
N LEU A 46 -5.77 1.11 16.07
CA LEU A 46 -5.73 1.03 17.52
C LEU A 46 -6.91 1.82 18.11
N LEU A 47 -7.69 1.20 18.98
CA LEU A 47 -8.74 1.85 19.77
C LEU A 47 -8.28 2.01 21.22
N ALA A 48 -8.65 3.11 21.87
CA ALA A 48 -8.39 3.24 23.31
C ALA A 48 -9.18 2.19 24.10
N HIS A 49 -8.55 1.60 25.12
CA HIS A 49 -9.17 0.59 25.98
C HIS A 49 -10.15 1.25 26.98
N GLN A 50 -11.29 1.73 26.49
CA GLN A 50 -12.30 2.41 27.31
C GLN A 50 -13.68 1.75 27.23
N HIS A 51 -13.85 0.73 26.37
CA HIS A 51 -15.15 0.14 26.09
C HIS A 51 -15.08 -1.38 26.06
N SER A 52 -15.99 -2.01 26.80
CA SER A 52 -16.35 -3.43 26.73
C SER A 52 -17.12 -3.80 25.45
N ASN A 53 -17.06 -2.96 24.43
CA ASN A 53 -17.61 -3.20 23.10
C ASN A 53 -16.84 -2.37 22.06
N PRO A 54 -15.59 -2.77 21.75
CA PRO A 54 -14.76 -2.07 20.76
C PRO A 54 -15.34 -2.22 19.36
N ARG A 55 -15.48 -1.09 18.65
CA ARG A 55 -16.06 -1.02 17.31
C ARG A 55 -15.09 -0.40 16.32
N TRP A 56 -14.46 -1.25 15.50
CA TRP A 56 -13.55 -0.78 14.45
C TRP A 56 -14.30 -0.26 13.22
N TYR A 57 -15.31 -1.02 12.76
CA TYR A 57 -16.03 -0.77 11.50
C TYR A 57 -15.09 -0.56 10.31
N GLU A 58 -14.09 -1.44 10.19
CA GLU A 58 -13.05 -1.35 9.17
C GLU A 58 -13.26 -2.38 8.07
N SER A 59 -12.98 -1.94 6.83
CA SER A 59 -13.09 -2.77 5.64
C SER A 59 -11.74 -2.88 4.96
N PHE A 60 -11.42 -4.08 4.49
CA PHE A 60 -10.16 -4.43 3.86
C PHE A 60 -10.41 -5.08 2.51
N HIS A 61 -9.52 -4.74 1.57
CA HIS A 61 -9.41 -5.40 0.28
C HIS A 61 -8.11 -6.18 0.28
N ILE A 62 -8.18 -7.47 0.59
CA ILE A 62 -7.01 -8.30 0.84
C ILE A 62 -6.66 -9.10 -0.42
N TYR A 63 -5.48 -8.84 -0.95
CA TYR A 63 -4.90 -9.64 -2.03
C TYR A 63 -4.34 -10.94 -1.46
N CYS A 64 -4.82 -12.07 -1.99
CA CYS A 64 -4.55 -13.40 -1.42
C CYS A 64 -3.85 -14.27 -2.46
N ALA A 65 -2.76 -14.93 -2.03
CA ALA A 65 -2.04 -15.96 -2.76
C ALA A 65 -1.48 -16.99 -1.76
N HIS A 66 -2.34 -17.47 -0.85
CA HIS A 66 -1.95 -18.25 0.32
C HIS A 66 -2.62 -19.62 0.32
N MET A 67 -1.90 -20.62 0.81
CA MET A 67 -2.47 -21.91 1.21
C MET A 67 -2.92 -21.78 2.66
N ALA A 68 -4.22 -21.86 2.92
CA ALA A 68 -4.78 -21.68 4.26
C ALA A 68 -6.01 -22.57 4.45
N SER A 69 -6.14 -23.13 5.65
CA SER A 69 -7.33 -23.85 6.09
C SER A 69 -8.27 -22.97 6.89
N GLN A 70 -7.74 -21.93 7.55
CA GLN A 70 -8.47 -21.00 8.41
C GLN A 70 -8.10 -19.55 8.10
N VAL A 71 -9.10 -18.67 8.16
CA VAL A 71 -8.91 -17.24 8.41
C VAL A 71 -8.95 -17.04 9.92
N VAL A 72 -7.89 -16.46 10.47
CA VAL A 72 -7.72 -16.29 11.92
C VAL A 72 -7.80 -14.81 12.26
N PHE A 73 -8.70 -14.46 13.17
CA PHE A 73 -8.83 -13.13 13.72
C PHE A 73 -8.21 -13.13 15.11
N THR A 74 -7.14 -12.37 15.32
CA THR A 74 -6.49 -12.27 16.62
C THR A 74 -6.78 -10.92 17.24
N VAL A 75 -7.34 -10.90 18.45
CA VAL A 75 -7.54 -9.68 19.22
C VAL A 75 -6.38 -9.50 20.20
N LYS A 76 -5.81 -8.29 20.23
CA LYS A 76 -4.64 -7.96 21.03
C LYS A 76 -4.81 -6.61 21.73
N VAL A 77 -4.18 -6.49 22.89
CA VAL A 77 -3.95 -5.19 23.56
C VAL A 77 -2.50 -4.79 23.34
N ASP A 78 -2.28 -3.62 22.76
CA ASP A 78 -0.98 -2.98 22.64
C ASP A 78 -0.75 -2.13 23.89
N ASN A 79 0.09 -2.63 24.80
CA ASN A 79 0.54 -1.90 25.99
C ASN A 79 1.93 -1.33 25.73
N PRO A 80 2.35 -0.25 26.43
CA PRO A 80 3.68 0.34 26.26
C PRO A 80 4.85 -0.64 26.47
N ILE A 81 4.63 -1.70 27.25
CA ILE A 81 5.63 -2.73 27.57
C ILE A 81 5.66 -3.85 26.51
N GLY A 82 4.56 -4.06 25.77
CA GLY A 82 4.44 -5.10 24.78
C GLY A 82 2.99 -5.44 24.46
N ALA A 83 2.77 -6.05 23.30
CA ALA A 83 1.43 -6.49 22.89
C ALA A 83 1.06 -7.82 23.53
N GLU A 84 -0.09 -7.85 24.21
CA GLU A 84 -0.67 -9.03 24.85
C GLU A 84 -1.81 -9.60 24.00
N LEU A 85 -1.93 -10.93 23.98
CA LEU A 85 -2.98 -11.65 23.27
C LEU A 85 -4.23 -11.75 24.15
N ILE A 86 -5.39 -11.34 23.64
CA ILE A 86 -6.69 -11.63 24.28
C ILE A 86 -7.21 -12.99 23.83
N GLY A 87 -7.18 -13.25 22.52
CA GLY A 87 -7.68 -14.51 21.97
C GLY A 87 -7.79 -14.50 20.45
N ARG A 88 -8.26 -15.64 19.92
CA ARG A 88 -8.38 -15.88 18.47
C ARG A 88 -9.74 -16.42 18.11
N ALA A 89 -10.29 -15.94 17.00
CA ALA A 89 -11.47 -16.50 16.36
C ALA A 89 -11.10 -17.07 15.00
N TYR A 90 -11.78 -18.15 14.59
CA TYR A 90 -11.41 -18.93 13.42
C TYR A 90 -12.59 -19.05 12.45
N LEU A 91 -12.31 -18.87 11.17
CA LEU A 91 -13.26 -19.09 10.08
C LEU A 91 -12.67 -20.06 9.07
N PRO A 92 -13.26 -21.25 8.88
CA PRO A 92 -12.81 -22.21 7.87
C PRO A 92 -12.83 -21.61 6.46
N VAL A 93 -11.70 -21.68 5.75
CA VAL A 93 -11.58 -21.16 4.38
C VAL A 93 -12.54 -21.86 3.43
N ALA A 94 -12.86 -23.14 3.68
CA ALA A 94 -13.80 -23.92 2.89
C ALA A 94 -15.17 -23.22 2.74
N GLU A 95 -15.62 -22.48 3.76
CA GLU A 95 -16.89 -21.74 3.73
C GLU A 95 -16.84 -20.52 2.78
N LEU A 96 -15.65 -20.00 2.47
CA LEU A 96 -15.47 -18.86 1.58
C LEU A 96 -15.31 -19.28 0.11
N LEU A 97 -14.93 -20.52 -0.16
CA LEU A 97 -14.55 -20.96 -1.52
C LEU A 97 -15.72 -20.91 -2.52
N ALA A 98 -16.95 -21.01 -2.05
CA ALA A 98 -18.14 -20.84 -2.88
C ALA A 98 -18.32 -19.39 -3.41
N GLY A 99 -17.63 -18.42 -2.80
CA GLY A 99 -17.71 -17.00 -3.15
C GLY A 99 -18.95 -16.28 -2.61
N GLU A 100 -19.74 -16.98 -1.79
CA GLU A 100 -20.84 -16.40 -1.01
C GLU A 100 -20.29 -15.50 0.11
N GLU A 101 -21.14 -14.57 0.53
CA GLU A 101 -20.82 -13.70 1.64
C GLU A 101 -21.12 -14.42 2.96
N VAL A 102 -20.13 -14.45 3.86
CA VAL A 102 -20.28 -14.92 5.23
C VAL A 102 -20.41 -13.69 6.11
N ASP A 103 -21.47 -13.59 6.91
CA ASP A 103 -21.70 -12.48 7.85
C ASP A 103 -22.15 -13.08 9.18
N ARG A 104 -21.25 -13.14 10.17
CA ARG A 104 -21.52 -13.84 11.43
C ARG A 104 -20.64 -13.44 12.60
N TRP A 105 -21.12 -13.85 13.77
CA TRP A 105 -20.42 -13.79 15.05
C TRP A 105 -19.57 -15.05 15.27
N LEU A 106 -18.28 -14.87 15.51
CA LEU A 106 -17.34 -15.93 15.84
C LEU A 106 -16.94 -15.86 17.31
N GLU A 107 -16.86 -16.99 17.98
CA GLU A 107 -16.36 -17.04 19.36
C GLU A 107 -14.85 -16.80 19.42
N ILE A 108 -14.43 -16.00 20.41
CA ILE A 108 -13.02 -15.77 20.70
C ILE A 108 -12.56 -16.85 21.66
N LEU A 109 -11.49 -17.56 21.26
CA LEU A 109 -10.92 -18.69 21.98
C LEU A 109 -9.54 -18.32 22.55
N ASN A 110 -9.19 -18.95 23.68
CA ASN A 110 -7.85 -18.91 24.24
C ASN A 110 -6.88 -19.87 23.51
N ASP A 111 -5.64 -20.00 23.99
CA ASP A 111 -4.64 -20.88 23.40
C ASP A 111 -5.01 -22.38 23.49
N ASP A 112 -5.82 -22.77 24.48
CA ASP A 112 -6.36 -24.13 24.65
C ASP A 112 -7.61 -24.41 23.78
N HIS A 113 -7.95 -23.50 22.85
CA HIS A 113 -9.15 -23.60 22.00
C HIS A 113 -10.47 -23.65 22.79
N LYS A 114 -10.48 -23.08 23.99
CA LYS A 114 -11.68 -22.91 24.81
C LYS A 114 -12.17 -21.47 24.71
N PRO A 115 -13.50 -21.22 24.75
CA PRO A 115 -14.03 -19.86 24.80
C PRO A 115 -13.38 -19.06 25.92
N ILE A 116 -13.00 -17.82 25.63
CA ILE A 116 -12.46 -16.92 26.67
C ILE A 116 -13.52 -16.57 27.71
N HIS A 117 -13.08 -16.14 28.89
CA HIS A 117 -13.97 -15.71 29.96
C HIS A 117 -14.94 -14.62 29.45
N GLY A 118 -16.24 -14.79 29.71
CA GLY A 118 -17.29 -13.89 29.21
C GLY A 118 -17.85 -14.25 27.82
N HIS A 119 -17.41 -15.35 27.19
CA HIS A 119 -17.89 -15.81 25.89
C HIS A 119 -17.87 -14.72 24.80
N SER A 120 -16.84 -13.87 24.83
CA SER A 120 -16.73 -12.74 23.92
C SER A 120 -16.68 -13.21 22.47
N LYS A 121 -17.31 -12.45 21.58
CA LYS A 121 -17.42 -12.78 20.16
C LYS A 121 -16.89 -11.64 19.31
N ILE A 122 -16.41 -11.97 18.12
CA ILE A 122 -16.07 -10.99 17.08
C ILE A 122 -17.02 -11.16 15.91
N HIS A 123 -17.64 -10.07 15.51
CA HIS A 123 -18.47 -10.04 14.32
C HIS A 123 -17.61 -9.73 13.08
N VAL A 124 -17.78 -10.55 12.04
CA VAL A 124 -16.98 -10.49 10.83
C VAL A 124 -17.85 -10.77 9.62
N LYS A 125 -17.56 -10.07 8.53
CA LYS A 125 -18.19 -10.23 7.24
C LYS A 125 -17.13 -10.42 6.17
N LEU A 126 -17.20 -11.50 5.41
CA LEU A 126 -16.17 -11.91 4.47
C LEU A 126 -16.79 -12.36 3.15
N GLN A 127 -16.11 -12.05 2.06
CA GLN A 127 -16.44 -12.62 0.76
C GLN A 127 -15.16 -12.86 -0.05
N PHE A 128 -14.99 -14.08 -0.55
CA PHE A 128 -13.87 -14.42 -1.40
C PHE A 128 -14.23 -14.31 -2.88
N TYR A 129 -13.30 -13.72 -3.64
CA TYR A 129 -13.36 -13.60 -5.08
C TYR A 129 -12.14 -14.28 -5.67
N ASP A 130 -12.36 -15.39 -6.37
CA ASP A 130 -11.31 -16.02 -7.15
C ASP A 130 -10.80 -15.06 -8.25
N VAL A 131 -9.51 -15.18 -8.58
CA VAL A 131 -8.86 -14.31 -9.58
C VAL A 131 -9.53 -14.40 -10.95
N THR A 132 -10.15 -15.53 -11.29
CA THR A 132 -10.87 -15.72 -12.56
C THR A 132 -12.11 -14.82 -12.69
N ARG A 133 -12.67 -14.34 -11.58
CA ARG A 133 -13.78 -13.37 -11.58
C ARG A 133 -13.32 -11.98 -12.03
N GLU A 134 -12.02 -11.69 -11.96
CA GLU A 134 -11.48 -10.40 -12.36
C GLU A 134 -11.50 -10.21 -13.88
N ARG A 135 -11.99 -9.06 -14.34
CA ARG A 135 -12.24 -8.80 -15.77
C ARG A 135 -10.98 -8.88 -16.62
N CYS A 136 -9.83 -8.55 -16.04
CA CYS A 136 -8.54 -8.53 -16.72
C CYS A 136 -7.67 -9.77 -16.47
N TRP A 137 -8.13 -10.73 -15.65
CA TRP A 137 -7.36 -11.95 -15.37
C TRP A 137 -7.01 -12.69 -16.66
N ALA A 138 -5.72 -13.04 -16.79
CA ALA A 138 -5.11 -13.72 -17.95
C ALA A 138 -5.43 -13.08 -19.33
N ARG A 139 -5.83 -11.80 -19.35
CA ARG A 139 -6.37 -11.15 -20.55
C ARG A 139 -5.64 -9.87 -20.93
N GLY A 140 -4.83 -9.31 -20.03
CA GLY A 140 -4.18 -8.01 -20.21
C GLY A 140 -5.20 -6.87 -20.35
N LEU A 141 -4.74 -5.73 -20.86
CA LEU A 141 -5.57 -4.55 -21.11
C LEU A 141 -6.31 -4.68 -22.45
N LYS A 142 -7.45 -5.38 -22.44
CA LYS A 142 -8.24 -5.62 -23.67
C LYS A 142 -9.04 -4.42 -24.18
N SER A 143 -9.21 -3.37 -23.39
CA SER A 143 -10.07 -2.25 -23.74
C SER A 143 -9.42 -0.91 -23.41
N PRO A 144 -9.49 0.09 -24.31
CA PRO A 144 -9.10 1.45 -24.00
C PRO A 144 -10.01 2.10 -22.92
N LYS A 145 -11.12 1.44 -22.55
CA LYS A 145 -12.01 1.83 -21.47
C LYS A 145 -11.61 1.25 -20.10
N PHE A 146 -10.40 0.71 -19.96
CA PHE A 146 -9.90 0.23 -18.66
C PHE A 146 -9.94 1.37 -17.61
N PRO A 147 -10.59 1.17 -16.46
CA PRO A 147 -10.81 2.24 -15.47
C PRO A 147 -9.57 2.57 -14.63
N GLY A 148 -8.51 1.75 -14.68
CA GLY A 148 -7.37 1.84 -13.79
C GLY A 148 -7.38 0.73 -12.74
N VAL A 149 -6.31 0.69 -11.95
CA VAL A 149 -6.22 -0.19 -10.77
C VAL A 149 -7.21 0.34 -9.72
N PRO A 150 -8.08 -0.51 -9.14
CA PRO A 150 -9.04 -0.08 -8.11
C PRO A 150 -8.36 0.13 -6.75
N PHE A 151 -9.07 0.80 -5.83
CA PHE A 151 -8.64 1.01 -4.43
C PHE A 151 -7.29 1.73 -4.28
N THR A 152 -6.95 2.62 -5.21
CA THR A 152 -5.74 3.47 -5.14
C THR A 152 -6.10 4.90 -4.75
N PHE A 153 -5.16 5.59 -4.08
CA PHE A 153 -5.34 7.00 -3.71
C PHE A 153 -5.39 7.92 -4.94
N PHE A 154 -4.53 7.66 -5.94
CA PHE A 154 -4.53 8.39 -7.20
C PHE A 154 -5.23 7.56 -8.30
N PRO A 155 -6.29 8.09 -8.93
CA PRO A 155 -6.96 7.41 -10.03
C PRO A 155 -6.19 7.55 -11.35
N GLN A 156 -6.46 6.64 -12.30
CA GLN A 156 -5.89 6.71 -13.64
C GLN A 156 -6.27 8.02 -14.36
N ARG A 157 -5.30 8.65 -15.02
CA ARG A 157 -5.49 9.86 -15.83
C ARG A 157 -5.39 9.52 -17.32
N LYS A 158 -6.13 10.26 -18.15
CA LYS A 158 -6.16 10.10 -19.61
C LYS A 158 -5.52 11.32 -20.28
N GLY A 159 -5.12 11.18 -21.54
CA GLY A 159 -4.47 12.25 -22.30
C GLY A 159 -3.04 12.55 -21.83
N CYS A 160 -2.41 11.61 -21.12
CA CYS A 160 -1.04 11.73 -20.65
C CYS A 160 -0.05 11.39 -21.77
N ARG A 161 1.13 12.00 -21.72
CA ARG A 161 2.31 11.58 -22.49
C ARG A 161 3.37 11.12 -21.50
N VAL A 162 3.85 9.90 -21.67
CA VAL A 162 4.94 9.34 -20.86
C VAL A 162 6.19 9.27 -21.73
N THR A 163 7.25 9.91 -21.26
CA THR A 163 8.59 9.76 -21.83
C THR A 163 9.31 8.66 -21.05
N LEU A 164 9.75 7.62 -21.74
CA LEU A 164 10.50 6.51 -21.13
C LEU A 164 11.99 6.81 -21.24
N TYR A 165 12.69 6.77 -20.11
CA TYR A 165 14.13 6.97 -20.05
C TYR A 165 14.85 5.67 -19.80
N GLN A 166 15.79 5.34 -20.69
CA GLN A 166 16.81 4.33 -20.46
C GLN A 166 18.05 5.05 -19.94
N ASP A 167 18.46 4.74 -18.71
CA ASP A 167 19.58 5.39 -18.02
C ASP A 167 19.44 6.92 -17.88
N ALA A 168 20.48 7.56 -17.33
CA ALA A 168 20.54 9.02 -17.24
C ALA A 168 20.74 9.68 -18.61
N HIS A 169 21.47 9.01 -19.50
CA HIS A 169 21.85 9.49 -20.82
C HIS A 169 22.03 8.32 -21.78
N VAL A 170 21.68 8.53 -23.06
CA VAL A 170 21.90 7.58 -24.14
C VAL A 170 22.69 8.26 -25.25
N PRO A 171 23.89 7.77 -25.62
CA PRO A 171 24.65 8.31 -26.73
C PRO A 171 23.90 8.27 -28.06
N ASP A 172 24.31 9.11 -29.01
CA ASP A 172 23.80 9.01 -30.38
C ASP A 172 24.14 7.66 -31.01
N ASN A 173 23.25 7.16 -31.87
CA ASN A 173 23.38 5.90 -32.60
C ASN A 173 23.54 4.63 -31.75
N PHE A 174 23.17 4.67 -30.46
CA PHE A 174 23.24 3.50 -29.58
C PHE A 174 22.11 2.50 -29.81
N ILE A 175 20.88 2.99 -30.02
CA ILE A 175 19.69 2.15 -30.16
C ILE A 175 19.49 1.77 -31.63
N PRO A 176 19.31 0.47 -31.96
CA PRO A 176 19.02 0.06 -33.32
C PRO A 176 17.65 0.57 -33.79
N ARG A 177 17.40 0.46 -35.09
CA ARG A 177 16.09 0.79 -35.66
C ARG A 177 15.04 -0.22 -35.20
N ILE A 178 14.24 0.16 -34.22
CA ILE A 178 13.13 -0.66 -33.71
C ILE A 178 11.82 -0.11 -34.31
N PRO A 179 11.15 -0.83 -35.22
CA PRO A 179 9.91 -0.37 -35.83
C PRO A 179 8.77 -0.35 -34.83
N LEU A 180 7.96 0.71 -34.87
CA LEU A 180 6.76 0.90 -34.07
C LEU A 180 5.52 0.94 -34.95
N ALA A 181 4.35 0.77 -34.35
CA ALA A 181 3.07 1.01 -35.02
C ALA A 181 3.01 2.45 -35.58
N GLY A 182 2.33 2.63 -36.71
CA GLY A 182 2.24 3.92 -37.39
C GLY A 182 3.46 4.30 -38.25
N GLY A 183 4.33 3.34 -38.58
CA GLY A 183 5.44 3.54 -39.51
C GLY A 183 6.63 4.32 -38.95
N LYS A 184 6.65 4.55 -37.64
CA LYS A 184 7.73 5.25 -36.93
C LYS A 184 8.76 4.26 -36.41
N TYR A 185 9.93 4.78 -36.05
CA TYR A 185 10.94 4.03 -35.31
C TYR A 185 10.99 4.54 -33.88
N TYR A 186 11.41 3.67 -32.95
CA TYR A 186 11.68 4.07 -31.58
C TYR A 186 12.81 5.11 -31.54
N GLU A 187 12.56 6.20 -30.81
CA GLU A 187 13.52 7.27 -30.58
C GLU A 187 13.81 7.34 -29.07
N PRO A 188 15.08 7.15 -28.64
CA PRO A 188 15.42 7.23 -27.23
C PRO A 188 15.39 8.68 -26.73
N HIS A 189 14.91 8.85 -25.50
CA HIS A 189 14.97 10.13 -24.77
C HIS A 189 16.07 10.10 -23.71
N ARG A 190 16.53 11.28 -23.26
CA ARG A 190 17.70 11.44 -22.38
C ARG A 190 17.28 12.11 -21.09
N CYS A 191 17.23 11.31 -20.02
CA CYS A 191 16.66 11.73 -18.73
C CYS A 191 17.24 13.03 -18.21
N TRP A 192 18.57 13.10 -18.07
CA TRP A 192 19.22 14.24 -17.45
C TRP A 192 19.28 15.47 -18.36
N GLU A 193 19.31 15.29 -19.69
CA GLU A 193 19.15 16.40 -20.62
C GLU A 193 17.74 17.02 -20.55
N ASP A 194 16.70 16.20 -20.42
CA ASP A 194 15.32 16.66 -20.31
C ASP A 194 15.03 17.27 -18.93
N ILE A 195 15.58 16.71 -17.85
CA ILE A 195 15.53 17.29 -16.49
C ILE A 195 16.23 18.65 -16.46
N PHE A 196 17.41 18.73 -17.08
CA PHE A 196 18.15 19.98 -17.22
C PHE A 196 17.31 21.06 -17.90
N ASP A 197 16.66 20.72 -19.02
CA ASP A 197 15.79 21.64 -19.74
C ASP A 197 14.57 22.02 -18.89
N ALA A 198 13.96 21.07 -18.18
CA ALA A 198 12.81 21.36 -17.32
C ALA A 198 13.16 22.35 -16.19
N ILE A 199 14.29 22.14 -15.50
CA ILE A 199 14.81 23.04 -14.46
C ILE A 199 15.17 24.41 -15.06
N THR A 200 15.79 24.41 -16.23
CA THR A 200 16.22 25.62 -16.94
C THR A 200 15.06 26.39 -17.55
N ASN A 201 13.92 25.76 -17.82
CA ASN A 201 12.77 26.45 -18.43
C ASN A 201 11.66 26.77 -17.42
N ALA A 202 11.76 26.29 -16.18
CA ALA A 202 10.80 26.57 -15.12
C ALA A 202 10.72 28.07 -14.77
N LYS A 203 9.49 28.59 -14.69
CA LYS A 203 9.19 30.00 -14.38
C LYS A 203 8.61 30.25 -12.98
N HIS A 204 8.01 29.22 -12.36
CA HIS A 204 7.24 29.37 -11.13
C HIS A 204 7.71 28.46 -10.01
N LEU A 205 7.77 27.14 -10.28
CA LEU A 205 8.09 26.18 -9.24
C LEU A 205 9.02 25.08 -9.76
N ILE A 206 9.91 24.64 -8.87
CA ILE A 206 10.76 23.47 -9.03
C ILE A 206 10.67 22.70 -7.71
N TYR A 207 10.04 21.53 -7.73
CA TYR A 207 9.97 20.63 -6.58
C TYR A 207 10.85 19.41 -6.83
N ILE A 208 11.80 19.18 -5.92
CA ILE A 208 12.74 18.07 -5.99
C ILE A 208 12.65 17.31 -4.67
N THR A 209 12.50 16.00 -4.78
CA THR A 209 12.63 15.06 -3.66
C THR A 209 13.59 13.97 -4.10
N GLY A 210 14.42 13.50 -3.19
CA GLY A 210 15.40 12.46 -3.46
C GLY A 210 15.89 11.86 -2.17
N TRP A 211 16.18 10.56 -2.20
CA TRP A 211 16.83 9.89 -1.07
C TRP A 211 18.20 10.53 -0.76
N SER A 212 18.93 10.93 -1.81
CA SER A 212 20.13 11.75 -1.72
C SER A 212 20.17 12.73 -2.90
N VAL A 213 20.60 13.96 -2.63
CA VAL A 213 20.78 15.00 -3.65
C VAL A 213 22.18 15.58 -3.49
N TYR A 214 23.06 15.27 -4.44
CA TYR A 214 24.42 15.82 -4.46
C TYR A 214 24.48 17.04 -5.37
N THR A 215 24.73 18.21 -4.81
CA THR A 215 24.62 19.50 -5.50
C THR A 215 25.71 19.75 -6.53
N GLU A 216 26.84 19.04 -6.43
CA GLU A 216 28.02 19.27 -7.27
C GLU A 216 28.02 18.46 -8.58
N ILE A 217 26.97 17.68 -8.84
CA ILE A 217 26.83 16.99 -10.13
C ILE A 217 26.44 17.96 -11.24
N THR A 218 26.97 17.73 -12.43
CA THR A 218 26.45 18.28 -13.68
C THR A 218 25.51 17.29 -14.35
N LEU A 219 24.44 17.78 -14.97
CA LEU A 219 23.42 16.94 -15.62
C LEU A 219 23.78 16.60 -17.07
N VAL A 220 24.45 17.50 -17.79
CA VAL A 220 24.86 17.29 -19.18
C VAL A 220 26.37 17.09 -19.21
N ARG A 221 26.83 15.96 -19.75
CA ARG A 221 28.25 15.55 -19.72
C ARG A 221 28.78 15.03 -21.05
N ASP A 222 27.91 14.73 -22.01
CA ASP A 222 28.35 14.21 -23.31
C ASP A 222 28.87 15.37 -24.16
N THR A 223 30.18 15.37 -24.41
CA THR A 223 30.87 16.41 -25.18
C THR A 223 30.44 16.46 -26.64
N ARG A 224 29.83 15.38 -27.17
CA ARG A 224 29.27 15.33 -28.53
C ARG A 224 27.87 15.95 -28.60
N ARG A 225 27.23 16.19 -27.45
CA ARG A 225 25.90 16.77 -27.31
C ARG A 225 25.88 17.91 -26.29
N PRO A 226 26.68 18.97 -26.49
CA PRO A 226 26.73 20.06 -25.54
C PRO A 226 25.39 20.80 -25.49
N LYS A 227 24.98 21.22 -24.29
CA LYS A 227 23.84 22.12 -24.08
C LYS A 227 24.33 23.39 -23.39
N GLN A 228 23.78 24.54 -23.78
CA GLN A 228 24.21 25.82 -23.19
C GLN A 228 23.98 25.81 -21.67
N GLY A 229 25.06 25.99 -20.90
CA GLY A 229 25.03 25.90 -19.44
C GLY A 229 25.18 24.49 -18.87
N GLY A 230 25.32 23.45 -19.71
CA GLY A 230 25.41 22.04 -19.31
C GLY A 230 26.40 21.71 -18.19
N ASP A 231 27.49 22.49 -18.12
CA ASP A 231 28.59 22.32 -17.16
C ASP A 231 28.29 22.91 -15.77
N ILE A 232 27.16 23.58 -15.57
CA ILE A 232 26.78 24.15 -14.27
C ILE A 232 26.28 23.02 -13.35
N THR A 233 26.71 23.06 -12.10
CA THR A 233 26.29 22.08 -11.08
C THR A 233 24.82 22.29 -10.67
N LEU A 234 24.15 21.20 -10.29
CA LEU A 234 22.74 21.21 -9.90
C LEU A 234 22.43 22.21 -8.78
N GLY A 235 23.32 22.35 -7.80
CA GLY A 235 23.16 23.33 -6.70
C GLY A 235 23.21 24.77 -7.18
N ASN A 236 24.11 25.08 -8.12
CA ASN A 236 24.23 26.42 -8.68
C ASN A 236 23.04 26.77 -9.58
N TYR A 237 22.41 25.78 -10.23
CA TYR A 237 21.13 25.97 -10.93
C TYR A 237 20.02 26.44 -10.01
N SER A 238 19.81 25.73 -8.91
CA SER A 238 18.76 26.08 -7.94
C SER A 238 19.00 27.46 -7.32
N ARG A 239 20.26 27.83 -7.05
CA ARG A 239 20.60 29.16 -6.52
C ARG A 239 20.32 30.28 -7.52
N LYS A 240 20.77 30.15 -8.78
CA LYS A 240 20.54 31.16 -9.84
C LYS A 240 19.05 31.42 -10.13
N ARG A 241 18.18 30.43 -9.90
CA ARG A 241 16.72 30.58 -10.06
C ARG A 241 16.09 31.34 -8.90
N ARG A 242 16.53 31.09 -7.67
CA ARG A 242 16.01 31.76 -6.47
C ARG A 242 16.40 33.25 -6.40
N THR A 243 17.47 33.66 -7.06
CA THR A 243 17.95 35.06 -7.05
C THR A 243 17.50 35.88 -8.27
N LYS A 244 16.63 35.34 -9.14
CA LYS A 244 16.08 36.05 -10.31
C LYS A 244 14.68 36.63 -10.09
N GLU A 245 14.18 36.57 -8.86
CA GLU A 245 13.06 37.38 -8.35
C GLU A 245 13.63 38.54 -7.52
#